data_AF-A0A4Z2JC05-F1
#
_entry.id   AF-A0A4Z2JC05-F1
#
_cell.length_a   1.000
_cell.length_b   1.000
_cell.length_c   1.000
_cell.angle_alpha   90.00
_cell.angle_beta   90.00
_cell.angle_gamma   90.00
#
_symmetry.space_group_name_H-M   'P 1'
#
loop_
_entity.id
_entity.type
_entity.pdbx_description
1 polymer ?
#
loop_
_entity_poly.entity_id
_entity_poly.type
_entity_poly.pdbx_seq_one_letter_code
_entity_poly.pdbx_strand_id
1 'polypeptide(L)'
;MTCAAVTWIPVLSLLLLWVSDSASLFLPDSNELRQLLSRYEEAADQNSASNAAGNRTRRAIRWSDREEILQLHNKLRGSVYPTASNMEYMVWDDELERSATHWAEQCQWDHGPHDLLMSIGQNLAVHWGR
;
A
#
# COMPACT_ATOMS: atom_id res chain seq x y z
N MET A 1 3.08 16.07 56.66
CA MET A 1 2.95 16.77 55.37
C MET A 1 3.78 16.02 54.36
N THR A 2 3.20 15.11 53.55
CA THR A 2 3.74 14.60 52.28
C THR A 2 2.77 13.50 51.81
N CYS A 3 1.87 13.77 50.87
CA CYS A 3 1.14 12.72 50.15
C CYS A 3 0.37 13.26 48.93
N ALA A 4 0.98 14.14 48.14
CA ALA A 4 0.40 14.59 46.86
C ALA A 4 1.26 14.20 45.64
N ALA A 5 2.53 13.85 45.84
CA ALA A 5 3.48 13.60 44.74
C ALA A 5 3.37 12.20 44.11
N VAL A 6 2.72 11.23 44.77
CA VAL A 6 2.76 9.81 44.36
C VAL A 6 1.64 9.44 43.37
N THR A 7 0.56 10.24 43.29
CA THR A 7 -0.60 9.94 42.43
C THR A 7 -0.44 10.41 40.98
N TRP A 8 0.52 11.28 40.69
CA TRP A 8 0.79 11.79 39.34
C TRP A 8 1.69 10.86 38.52
N ILE A 9 2.51 10.05 39.20
CA ILE A 9 3.41 9.08 38.57
C ILE A 9 2.65 8.04 37.74
N PRO A 10 1.59 7.37 38.24
CA PRO A 10 0.87 6.38 37.43
C PRO A 10 0.12 7.03 36.26
N VAL A 11 -0.37 8.27 36.42
CA VAL A 11 -1.05 9.01 35.34
C VAL A 11 -0.06 9.40 34.25
N LEU A 12 1.11 9.91 34.61
CA LEU A 12 2.17 10.28 33.67
C LEU A 12 2.74 9.04 32.95
N SER A 13 2.90 7.92 33.67
CA SER A 13 3.32 6.64 33.09
C SER A 13 2.27 6.09 32.11
N LEU A 14 0.98 6.17 32.44
CA LEU A 14 -0.08 5.80 31.50
C LEU A 14 -0.05 6.67 30.24
N LEU A 15 0.15 7.99 30.42
CA LEU A 15 0.22 8.94 29.30
C LEU A 15 1.44 8.67 28.39
N LEU A 16 2.60 8.35 28.97
CA LEU A 16 3.81 7.99 28.23
C LEU A 16 3.65 6.67 27.46
N LEU A 17 2.97 5.68 28.04
CA LEU A 17 2.65 4.41 27.37
C LEU A 17 1.71 4.61 26.18
N TRP A 18 0.79 5.57 26.25
CA TRP A 18 -0.12 5.89 25.14
C TRP A 18 0.58 6.57 23.96
N VAL A 19 1.65 7.34 24.21
CA VAL A 19 2.42 8.00 23.14
C VAL A 19 3.24 6.97 22.34
N SER A 20 3.72 5.90 22.96
CA SER A 20 4.51 4.86 22.27
C SER A 20 3.71 3.96 21.32
N ASP A 21 2.40 3.82 21.50
CA ASP A 21 1.58 2.86 20.73
C ASP A 21 1.06 3.41 19.38
N SER A 22 1.23 4.70 19.11
CA SER A 22 0.67 5.34 17.89
C SER A 22 1.59 5.28 16.65
N ALA A 23 2.75 4.63 16.75
CA ALA A 23 3.74 4.58 15.65
C ALA A 23 3.36 3.62 14.50
N SER A 24 2.30 2.82 14.63
CA SER A 24 1.92 1.77 13.67
C SER A 24 1.06 2.25 12.49
N LEU A 25 0.72 3.54 12.40
CA LEU A 25 -0.01 4.14 11.28
C LEU A 25 0.81 5.15 10.45
N PHE A 26 2.09 5.35 10.78
CA PHE A 26 2.94 6.23 10.00
C PHE A 26 3.52 5.49 8.80
N LEU A 27 3.06 5.84 7.59
CA LEU A 27 3.88 5.58 6.41
C LEU A 27 5.23 6.28 6.62
N PRO A 28 6.37 5.58 6.48
CA PRO A 28 7.68 6.21 6.61
C PRO A 28 7.78 7.37 5.60
N ASP A 29 8.07 8.57 6.09
CA ASP A 29 8.22 9.76 5.26
C ASP A 29 9.42 9.55 4.33
N SER A 30 9.15 9.21 3.07
CA SER A 30 10.17 8.95 2.07
C SER A 30 9.93 9.83 0.86
N ASN A 31 10.91 10.71 0.60
CA ASN A 31 10.87 11.65 -0.52
C ASN A 31 10.75 10.93 -1.86
N GLU A 32 11.37 9.76 -2.00
CA GLU A 32 11.30 8.97 -3.23
C GLU A 32 9.88 8.41 -3.45
N LEU A 33 9.18 8.01 -2.38
CA LEU A 33 7.79 7.54 -2.50
C LEU A 33 6.87 8.70 -2.90
N ARG A 34 7.04 9.86 -2.28
CA ARG A 34 6.26 11.06 -2.64
C ARG A 34 6.46 11.44 -4.10
N GLN A 35 7.70 11.43 -4.57
CA GLN A 35 8.04 11.74 -5.97
C GLN A 35 7.50 10.67 -6.94
N LEU A 36 7.49 9.40 -6.52
CA LEU A 36 6.90 8.31 -7.29
C LEU A 36 5.39 8.51 -7.43
N LEU A 37 4.68 8.73 -6.31
CA LEU A 37 3.24 8.93 -6.31
C LEU A 37 2.83 10.17 -7.11
N SER A 38 3.56 11.29 -7.00
CA SER A 38 3.26 12.51 -7.76
C SER A 38 3.37 12.29 -9.27
N ARG A 39 4.35 11.48 -9.74
CA ARG A 39 4.47 11.11 -11.15
C ARG A 39 3.22 10.39 -11.67
N TYR A 40 2.65 9.48 -10.88
CA TYR A 40 1.44 8.75 -11.26
C TYR A 40 0.20 9.64 -11.27
N GLU A 41 0.06 10.52 -10.28
CA GLU A 41 -1.04 11.48 -10.18
C GLU A 41 -1.03 12.45 -11.39
N GLU A 42 0.14 13.01 -11.72
CA GLU A 42 0.32 13.87 -12.91
C GLU A 42 0.05 13.11 -14.22
N ALA A 43 0.50 11.87 -14.35
CA ALA A 43 0.27 11.05 -15.53
C ALA A 43 -1.22 10.70 -15.71
N ALA A 44 -1.95 10.43 -14.62
CA ALA A 44 -3.39 10.22 -14.64
C ALA A 44 -4.15 11.50 -15.09
N ASP A 45 -3.68 12.65 -14.62
CA ASP A 45 -4.27 13.94 -14.94
C ASP A 45 -4.06 14.35 -16.41
N GLN A 46 -2.87 14.15 -16.95
CA GLN A 46 -2.55 14.50 -18.34
C GLN A 46 -3.37 13.66 -19.33
N ASN A 47 -3.56 12.36 -19.06
CA ASN A 47 -4.38 11.47 -19.90
C ASN A 47 -5.89 11.80 -19.86
N SER A 48 -6.35 12.54 -18.84
CA SER A 48 -7.75 12.94 -18.71
C SER A 48 -8.09 14.26 -19.44
N ALA A 49 -7.08 15.08 -19.77
CA ALA A 49 -7.25 16.34 -20.52
C ALA A 49 -7.18 16.13 -22.05
N SER A 50 -6.58 15.04 -22.52
CA SER A 50 -6.50 14.69 -23.94
C SER A 50 -7.64 13.75 -24.34
N ASN A 51 -8.80 14.29 -24.70
CA ASN A 51 -9.91 13.62 -25.42
C ASN A 51 -10.31 12.20 -24.95
N ALA A 52 -11.47 12.12 -24.30
CA ALA A 52 -12.14 10.96 -23.68
C ALA A 52 -12.50 9.75 -24.59
N ALA A 53 -11.77 9.50 -25.68
CA ALA A 53 -11.92 8.32 -26.53
C ALA A 53 -10.59 7.70 -26.96
N GLY A 54 -9.50 7.96 -26.23
CA GLY A 54 -8.32 7.12 -26.34
C GLY A 54 -8.73 5.72 -25.95
N ASN A 55 -8.73 4.78 -26.90
CA ASN A 55 -8.92 3.35 -26.67
C ASN A 55 -8.29 3.02 -25.30
N ARG A 56 -9.13 2.70 -24.30
CA ARG A 56 -8.72 1.94 -23.11
C ARG A 56 -8.35 0.55 -23.60
N THR A 57 -7.36 0.50 -24.48
CA THR A 57 -6.67 -0.69 -24.91
C THR A 57 -6.15 -1.24 -23.61
N ARG A 58 -6.72 -2.38 -23.18
CA ARG A 58 -6.27 -3.21 -22.07
C ARG A 58 -4.74 -3.20 -22.09
N ARG A 59 -4.12 -2.36 -21.27
CA ARG A 59 -2.66 -2.34 -21.19
C ARG A 59 -2.33 -3.51 -20.27
N ALA A 60 -1.74 -4.55 -20.84
CA ALA A 60 -0.95 -5.48 -20.04
C ALA A 60 -0.03 -4.65 -19.14
N ILE A 61 0.18 -5.11 -17.90
CA ILE A 61 1.04 -4.41 -16.94
C ILE A 61 2.42 -4.26 -17.58
N ARG A 62 2.85 -3.01 -17.81
CA ARG A 62 4.12 -2.77 -18.51
C ARG A 62 5.25 -3.24 -17.63
N TRP A 63 6.35 -3.69 -18.24
CA TRP A 63 7.52 -4.14 -17.48
C TRP A 63 8.05 -3.08 -16.50
N SER A 64 8.00 -1.79 -16.89
CA SER A 64 8.32 -0.67 -16.00
C SER A 64 7.45 -0.63 -14.75
N ASP A 65 6.16 -0.91 -14.90
CA ASP A 65 5.17 -0.81 -13.82
C ASP A 65 5.37 -1.99 -12.84
N ARG A 66 5.71 -3.18 -13.37
CA ARG A 66 6.05 -4.37 -12.55
C ARG A 66 7.23 -4.09 -11.62
N GLU A 67 8.31 -3.54 -12.19
CA GLU A 67 9.53 -3.22 -11.45
C GLU A 67 9.24 -2.16 -10.38
N GLU A 68 8.47 -1.13 -10.71
CA GLU A 68 8.11 -0.06 -9.77
C GLU A 68 7.22 -0.57 -8.63
N ILE A 69 6.25 -1.44 -8.92
CA ILE A 69 5.43 -2.13 -7.91
C ILE A 69 6.33 -2.92 -6.95
N LEU A 70 7.24 -3.75 -7.46
CA LEU A 70 8.13 -4.55 -6.63
C LEU A 70 9.07 -3.69 -5.78
N GLN A 71 9.71 -2.69 -6.39
CA GLN A 71 10.63 -1.79 -5.70
C GLN A 71 9.93 -1.10 -4.52
N LEU A 72 8.71 -0.61 -4.75
CA LEU A 72 7.93 0.04 -3.70
C LEU A 72 7.58 -0.93 -2.57
N HIS A 73 7.03 -2.11 -2.90
CA HIS A 73 6.66 -3.10 -1.90
C HIS A 73 7.87 -3.54 -1.07
N ASN A 74 9.00 -3.84 -1.71
CA ASN A 74 10.21 -4.28 -1.02
C ASN A 74 10.83 -3.16 -0.17
N LYS A 75 10.79 -1.91 -0.63
CA LYS A 75 11.23 -0.76 0.18
C LYS A 75 10.40 -0.66 1.46
N LEU A 76 9.07 -0.65 1.35
CA LEU A 76 8.17 -0.52 2.50
C LEU A 76 8.26 -1.72 3.45
N ARG A 77 8.36 -2.94 2.91
CA ARG A 77 8.57 -4.17 3.68
C ARG A 77 9.89 -4.14 4.46
N GLY A 78 10.94 -3.58 3.87
CA GLY A 78 12.25 -3.44 4.52
C GLY A 78 12.29 -2.36 5.61
N SER A 79 11.31 -1.46 5.65
CA SER A 79 11.25 -0.33 6.59
C SER A 79 10.12 -0.42 7.62
N VAL A 80 9.56 -1.61 7.83
CA VAL A 80 8.46 -1.80 8.80
C VAL A 80 8.92 -1.55 10.24
N TYR A 81 7.99 -1.06 11.06
CA TYR A 81 8.17 -0.92 12.51
C TYR A 81 7.04 -1.64 13.26
N PRO A 82 7.35 -2.49 14.26
CA PRO A 82 8.69 -2.90 14.67
C PRO A 82 9.41 -3.68 13.57
N THR A 83 10.75 -3.70 13.64
CA THR A 83 11.57 -4.38 12.62
C THR A 83 11.26 -5.87 12.58
N ALA A 84 10.96 -6.39 11.39
CA ALA A 84 10.74 -7.82 11.19
C ALA A 84 12.07 -8.59 11.11
N SER A 85 12.16 -9.73 11.78
CA SER A 85 13.37 -10.57 11.79
C SER A 85 13.52 -11.43 10.53
N ASN A 86 12.43 -11.68 9.80
CA ASN A 86 12.41 -12.54 8.62
C ASN A 86 11.39 -12.06 7.57
N MET A 87 11.51 -10.80 7.14
CA MET A 87 10.67 -10.27 6.05
C MET A 87 11.25 -10.69 4.70
N GLU A 88 10.54 -11.57 3.98
CA GLU A 88 11.01 -12.08 2.69
C GLU A 88 11.00 -10.99 1.59
N TYR A 89 11.90 -11.13 0.62
CA TYR A 89 11.95 -10.26 -0.54
C TYR A 89 10.91 -10.69 -1.57
N MET A 90 10.04 -9.77 -2.01
CA MET A 90 9.04 -10.05 -3.04
C MET A 90 9.68 -10.13 -4.42
N VAL A 91 9.20 -11.07 -5.22
CA VAL A 91 9.53 -11.24 -6.64
C VAL A 91 8.25 -11.20 -7.47
N TRP A 92 8.37 -10.87 -8.75
CA TRP A 92 7.23 -10.90 -9.66
C TRP A 92 6.88 -12.34 -10.02
N ASP A 93 5.59 -12.66 -10.04
CA ASP A 93 5.08 -13.96 -10.46
C ASP A 93 4.10 -13.75 -11.62
N ASP A 94 4.43 -14.31 -12.78
CA ASP A 94 3.63 -14.14 -14.00
C ASP A 94 2.29 -14.91 -13.93
N GLU A 95 2.14 -15.93 -13.07
CA GLU A 95 0.85 -16.60 -12.85
C GLU A 95 -0.09 -15.74 -12.01
N LEU A 96 0.43 -15.10 -10.96
CA LEU A 96 -0.33 -14.12 -10.16
C LEU A 96 -0.77 -12.92 -11.00
N GLU A 97 0.09 -12.43 -11.90
CA GLU A 97 -0.28 -11.36 -12.85
C GLU A 97 -1.44 -11.78 -13.75
N ARG A 98 -1.38 -12.98 -14.34
CA ARG A 98 -2.45 -13.50 -15.20
C ARG A 98 -3.76 -13.63 -14.43
N SER A 99 -3.70 -14.16 -13.20
CA SER A 99 -4.87 -14.28 -12.32
C SER A 99 -5.47 -12.92 -11.97
N ALA A 100 -4.64 -11.96 -11.54
CA ALA A 100 -5.06 -10.61 -11.21
C ALA A 100 -5.65 -9.86 -12.42
N THR A 101 -5.05 -10.04 -13.61
CA THR A 101 -5.59 -9.49 -14.87
C THR A 101 -6.96 -10.07 -15.17
N HIS A 102 -7.11 -11.39 -15.09
CA HIS A 102 -8.39 -12.06 -15.34
C HIS A 102 -9.51 -11.59 -14.37
N TRP A 103 -9.17 -11.37 -13.09
CA TRP A 103 -10.12 -10.86 -12.11
C TRP A 103 -10.50 -9.39 -12.34
N ALA A 104 -9.52 -8.53 -12.62
CA ALA A 104 -9.76 -7.12 -12.93
C ALA A 104 -10.66 -6.93 -14.16
N GLU A 105 -10.60 -7.84 -15.13
CA GLU A 105 -11.47 -7.84 -16.32
C GLU A 105 -12.94 -8.12 -16.03
N GLN A 106 -13.27 -8.70 -14.86
CA GLN A 106 -14.66 -8.91 -14.45
C GLN A 106 -15.35 -7.57 -14.10
N CYS A 107 -14.57 -6.50 -13.86
CA CYS A 107 -15.07 -5.19 -13.45
C CYS A 107 -15.98 -5.27 -12.20
N GLN A 108 -15.75 -6.24 -11.32
CA GLN A 108 -16.47 -6.42 -10.06
C GLN A 108 -15.59 -5.92 -8.91
N TRP A 109 -16.13 -5.00 -8.10
CA TRP A 109 -15.48 -4.54 -6.88
C TRP A 109 -15.75 -5.53 -5.73
N ASP A 110 -15.13 -6.70 -5.82
CA ASP A 110 -15.22 -7.78 -4.84
C ASP A 110 -13.98 -8.68 -4.94
N HIS A 111 -13.74 -9.53 -3.95
CA HIS A 111 -12.66 -10.53 -3.97
C HIS A 111 -13.06 -11.78 -4.76
N GLY A 112 -12.11 -12.39 -5.45
CA GLY A 112 -12.33 -13.66 -6.13
C GLY A 112 -11.24 -14.04 -7.14
N PRO A 113 -11.35 -15.23 -7.75
CA PRO A 113 -12.40 -16.23 -7.56
C PRO A 113 -12.26 -16.93 -6.19
N HIS A 114 -13.39 -17.33 -5.60
CA HIS A 114 -13.48 -17.75 -4.20
C HIS A 114 -12.63 -18.98 -3.86
N ASP A 115 -12.41 -19.87 -4.82
CA ASP A 115 -11.59 -21.08 -4.71
C ASP A 115 -10.10 -20.77 -4.50
N LEU A 116 -9.62 -19.61 -4.95
CA LEU A 116 -8.22 -19.20 -4.80
C LEU A 116 -7.95 -18.37 -3.53
N LEU A 117 -8.98 -17.80 -2.91
CA LEU A 117 -8.82 -16.88 -1.76
C LEU A 117 -8.24 -17.55 -0.51
N MET A 118 -8.33 -18.87 -0.41
CA MET A 118 -7.75 -19.62 0.72
C MET A 118 -6.23 -19.81 0.61
N SER A 119 -5.67 -19.72 -0.61
CA SER A 119 -4.25 -19.96 -0.88
C SER A 119 -3.50 -18.73 -1.37
N ILE A 120 -4.20 -17.74 -1.96
CA ILE A 120 -3.61 -16.53 -2.55
C ILE A 120 -4.31 -15.30 -1.97
N GLY A 121 -3.52 -14.40 -1.37
CA GLY A 121 -4.01 -13.11 -0.88
C GLY A 121 -4.30 -12.12 -2.02
N GLN A 122 -5.24 -11.20 -1.79
CA GLN A 122 -5.65 -10.21 -2.80
C GLN A 122 -5.84 -8.82 -2.18
N ASN A 123 -5.29 -7.80 -2.85
CA ASN A 123 -5.57 -6.40 -2.59
C ASN A 123 -6.29 -5.82 -3.81
N LEU A 124 -7.34 -5.04 -3.57
CA LEU A 124 -8.12 -4.39 -4.62
C LEU A 124 -7.90 -2.88 -4.56
N ALA A 125 -7.83 -2.25 -5.73
CA ALA A 125 -7.82 -0.80 -5.87
C ALA A 125 -8.72 -0.41 -7.04
N VAL A 126 -9.47 0.67 -6.88
CA VAL A 126 -10.34 1.22 -7.92
C VAL A 126 -10.20 2.73 -7.94
N HIS A 127 -10.23 3.30 -9.14
CA HIS A 127 -10.27 4.73 -9.36
C HIS A 127 -11.40 5.00 -10.36
N TRP A 128 -12.31 5.92 -10.03
CA TRP A 128 -13.37 6.38 -10.91
C TRP A 128 -13.28 7.90 -11.09
N GLY A 129 -13.44 8.38 -12.32
CA GLY A 129 -13.55 9.82 -12.63
C GLY A 129 -12.38 10.67 -12.11
N ARG A 130 -12.51 11.99 -12.25
CA ARG A 130 -11.82 12.97 -11.42
C ARG A 130 -12.75 13.40 -10.30
#